data_AF-A0A919HP88-F1
#
_entry.id   AF-A0A919HP88-F1
#
_cell.length_a   1.000
_cell.length_b   1.000
_cell.length_c   1.000
_cell.angle_alpha   90.00
_cell.angle_beta   90.00
_cell.angle_gamma   90.00
#
_symmetry.space_group_name_H-M   'P 1'
#
loop_
_entity.id
_entity.type
_entity.pdbx_description
1 polymer ?
#
loop_
_entity_poly.entity_id
_entity_poly.type
_entity_poly.pdbx_seq_one_letter_code
_entity_poly.pdbx_strand_id
1 'polypeptide(L)'
;MEPPCCKTLHISLFFDGTGNNLNHDFFIANPKHPTNIARLFRATIGTGTAGGVPSDDQSKLFDDDAEGDGKYFKFYMPGVGTPFPEVNDPDYSTMGLVGAVKGEDRINWALLRIIDVLMFSATEKWLTTTESRRSLKEMSTSWNRLWFGGSHNRYEEFTRLLNGLAPKLMPMLIQPEPGKPKLTGIKLYVYGFSRGAAAARTLCAG
;
A
#
# COMPACT_ATOMS: atom_id res chain seq x y z
N MET A 1 20.74 -22.15 -4.47
CA MET A 1 20.59 -21.45 -5.77
C MET A 1 21.43 -20.19 -5.70
N GLU A 2 22.17 -19.88 -6.76
CA GLU A 2 22.86 -18.59 -6.87
C GLU A 2 21.81 -17.47 -6.91
N PRO A 3 22.01 -16.34 -6.21
CA PRO A 3 21.09 -15.21 -6.29
C PRO A 3 20.97 -14.73 -7.74
N PRO A 4 19.77 -14.36 -8.22
CA PRO A 4 19.64 -13.87 -9.58
C PRO A 4 20.48 -12.60 -9.77
N CYS A 5 21.17 -12.49 -10.91
CA CYS A 5 21.98 -11.31 -11.23
C CYS A 5 21.16 -10.00 -11.26
N CYS A 6 19.84 -10.12 -11.47
CA CYS A 6 18.90 -9.02 -11.58
C CYS A 6 17.62 -9.30 -10.76
N LYS A 7 17.03 -8.25 -10.20
CA LYS A 7 15.78 -8.27 -9.42
C LYS A 7 14.85 -7.17 -9.93
N THR A 8 13.59 -7.51 -10.18
CA THR A 8 12.50 -6.56 -10.43
C THR A 8 11.53 -6.64 -9.27
N LEU A 9 11.07 -5.51 -8.76
CA LEU A 9 10.07 -5.46 -7.70
C LEU A 9 8.68 -5.42 -8.33
N HIS A 10 7.82 -6.34 -7.94
CA HIS A 10 6.43 -6.44 -8.39
C HIS A 10 5.52 -6.03 -7.24
N ILE A 11 4.79 -4.93 -7.38
CA ILE A 11 3.95 -4.39 -6.32
C ILE A 11 2.49 -4.38 -6.79
N SER A 12 1.65 -5.12 -6.09
CA SER A 12 0.22 -5.21 -6.38
C SER A 12 -0.58 -4.40 -5.35
N LEU A 13 -1.43 -3.49 -5.81
CA LEU A 13 -2.22 -2.58 -5.00
C LEU A 13 -3.71 -2.83 -5.25
N PHE A 14 -4.46 -3.17 -4.20
CA PHE A 14 -5.86 -3.58 -4.27
C PHE A 14 -6.77 -2.59 -3.53
N PHE A 15 -7.48 -1.75 -4.25
CA PHE A 15 -8.42 -0.76 -3.67
C PHE A 15 -9.86 -1.28 -3.69
N ASP A 16 -10.41 -1.63 -2.53
CA ASP A 16 -11.78 -2.13 -2.49
C ASP A 16 -12.83 -0.99 -2.61
N GLY A 17 -14.04 -1.37 -2.99
CA GLY A 17 -15.18 -0.48 -3.11
C GLY A 17 -15.72 0.00 -1.76
N THR A 18 -16.45 1.10 -1.81
CA THR A 18 -17.16 1.70 -0.66
C THR A 18 -17.88 0.66 0.20
N GLY A 19 -17.68 0.71 1.51
CA GLY A 19 -18.35 -0.19 2.45
C GLY A 19 -17.79 -1.61 2.53
N ASN A 20 -16.79 -1.96 1.71
CA ASN A 20 -16.19 -3.29 1.71
C ASN A 20 -14.90 -3.32 2.53
N ASN A 21 -14.74 -4.37 3.33
CA ASN A 21 -13.55 -4.62 4.13
C ASN A 21 -13.29 -6.12 4.16
N LEU A 22 -12.10 -6.54 3.70
CA LEU A 22 -11.74 -7.95 3.57
C LEU A 22 -11.97 -8.74 4.87
N ASN A 23 -11.57 -8.20 6.01
CA ASN A 23 -11.74 -8.90 7.29
C ASN A 23 -13.21 -9.09 7.65
N HIS A 24 -13.98 -8.00 7.56
CA HIS A 24 -15.40 -8.05 7.82
C HIS A 24 -16.12 -9.02 6.86
N ASP A 25 -15.89 -8.89 5.56
CA ASP A 25 -16.68 -9.56 4.53
C ASP A 25 -16.35 -11.06 4.39
N PHE A 26 -15.14 -11.48 4.78
CA PHE A 26 -14.73 -12.89 4.77
C PHE A 26 -14.92 -13.62 6.10
N PHE A 27 -14.74 -12.94 7.25
CA PHE A 27 -14.65 -13.61 8.55
C PHE A 27 -15.79 -13.27 9.51
N ILE A 28 -16.41 -12.09 9.37
CA ILE A 28 -17.42 -11.59 10.31
C ILE A 28 -18.84 -11.66 9.72
N ALA A 29 -18.99 -11.25 8.45
CA ALA A 29 -20.28 -11.13 7.78
C ALA A 29 -21.01 -12.48 7.63
N ASN A 30 -22.34 -12.44 7.80
CA ASN A 30 -23.24 -13.58 7.57
C ASN A 30 -24.51 -13.12 6.81
N PRO A 31 -24.70 -13.49 5.54
CA PRO A 31 -23.82 -14.33 4.73
C PRO A 31 -22.50 -13.63 4.38
N LYS A 32 -21.44 -14.41 4.17
CA LYS A 32 -20.15 -13.88 3.69
C LYS A 32 -20.31 -13.29 2.29
N HIS A 33 -19.74 -12.12 2.06
CA HIS A 33 -19.89 -11.39 0.79
C HIS A 33 -18.60 -10.69 0.34
N PRO A 34 -17.47 -11.43 0.21
CA PRO A 34 -16.21 -10.83 -0.20
C PRO A 34 -16.22 -10.37 -1.66
N THR A 35 -15.63 -9.20 -1.91
CA THR A 35 -15.52 -8.60 -3.24
C THR A 35 -14.52 -9.33 -4.13
N ASN A 36 -14.58 -9.06 -5.44
CA ASN A 36 -13.57 -9.56 -6.37
C ASN A 36 -12.18 -9.00 -6.07
N ILE A 37 -12.08 -7.77 -5.53
CA ILE A 37 -10.79 -7.17 -5.14
C ILE A 37 -10.19 -7.95 -3.97
N ALA A 38 -10.98 -8.22 -2.93
CA ALA A 38 -10.53 -9.00 -1.78
C ALA A 38 -10.14 -10.43 -2.17
N ARG A 39 -10.90 -11.07 -3.08
CA ARG A 39 -10.55 -12.39 -3.65
C ARG A 39 -9.24 -12.38 -4.44
N LEU A 40 -9.04 -11.39 -5.32
CA LEU A 40 -7.81 -11.25 -6.09
C LEU A 40 -6.60 -11.01 -5.19
N PHE A 41 -6.73 -10.18 -4.15
CA PHE A 41 -5.65 -9.94 -3.19
C PHE A 41 -5.21 -11.23 -2.49
N ARG A 42 -6.18 -12.03 -2.03
CA ARG A 42 -5.89 -13.31 -1.38
C ARG A 42 -5.16 -14.27 -2.31
N ALA A 43 -5.63 -14.40 -3.56
CA ALA A 43 -5.04 -15.26 -4.58
C ALA A 43 -3.70 -14.76 -5.16
N THR A 44 -3.32 -13.50 -4.94
CA THR A 44 -2.08 -12.93 -5.46
C THR A 44 -0.89 -13.36 -4.62
N ILE A 45 0.26 -13.67 -5.23
CA ILE A 45 1.50 -13.96 -4.50
C ILE A 45 2.15 -12.71 -3.92
N GLY A 46 2.92 -12.87 -2.85
CA GLY A 46 3.82 -11.82 -2.35
C GLY A 46 3.62 -11.45 -0.90
N THR A 47 4.64 -10.79 -0.36
CA THR A 47 4.69 -10.32 1.03
C THR A 47 4.06 -8.93 1.14
N GLY A 48 3.29 -8.69 2.19
CA GLY A 48 2.75 -7.35 2.43
C GLY A 48 1.67 -7.35 3.50
N THR A 49 0.76 -6.38 3.44
CA THR A 49 -0.23 -6.14 4.50
C THR A 49 -1.62 -5.88 3.92
N ALA A 50 -2.64 -6.30 4.65
CA ALA A 50 -4.01 -5.93 4.37
C ALA A 50 -4.47 -4.88 5.39
N GLY A 51 -4.80 -3.69 4.89
CA GLY A 51 -5.29 -2.60 5.72
C GLY A 51 -6.66 -2.88 6.34
N GLY A 52 -6.93 -2.28 7.49
CA GLY A 52 -8.25 -2.36 8.13
C GLY A 52 -8.45 -3.59 9.02
N VAL A 53 -7.35 -4.20 9.45
CA VAL A 53 -7.36 -5.37 10.35
C VAL A 53 -6.33 -5.16 11.46
N PRO A 54 -6.65 -5.47 12.73
CA PRO A 54 -5.66 -5.49 13.81
C PRO A 54 -4.45 -6.35 13.45
N SER A 55 -3.25 -5.92 13.87
CA SER A 55 -1.98 -6.53 13.49
C SER A 55 -1.89 -8.05 13.76
N ASP A 56 -2.56 -8.52 14.81
CA ASP A 56 -2.50 -9.91 15.27
C ASP A 56 -3.30 -10.89 14.38
N ASP A 57 -4.15 -10.38 13.48
CA ASP A 57 -5.00 -11.17 12.59
C ASP A 57 -4.56 -11.13 11.12
N GLN A 58 -3.44 -10.44 10.81
CA GLN A 58 -2.96 -10.26 9.42
C GLN A 58 -2.73 -11.60 8.70
N SER A 59 -2.13 -12.59 9.37
CA SER A 59 -1.82 -13.89 8.76
C SER A 59 -3.05 -14.65 8.27
N LYS A 60 -4.23 -14.44 8.89
CA LYS A 60 -5.50 -15.07 8.48
C LYS A 60 -6.04 -14.52 7.16
N LEU A 61 -5.52 -13.39 6.68
CA LEU A 61 -5.99 -12.68 5.50
C LEU A 61 -5.25 -13.11 4.21
N PHE A 62 -4.27 -14.01 4.33
CA PHE A 62 -3.46 -14.51 3.22
C PHE A 62 -3.75 -16.00 3.01
N ASP A 63 -3.87 -16.43 1.74
CA ASP A 63 -4.24 -17.82 1.42
C ASP A 63 -3.10 -18.83 1.60
N ASP A 64 -1.84 -18.38 1.55
CA ASP A 64 -0.63 -19.15 1.87
C ASP A 64 0.54 -18.17 2.08
N ASP A 65 1.47 -18.49 2.98
CA ASP A 65 2.75 -17.79 3.19
C ASP A 65 3.73 -18.08 2.02
N ALA A 66 3.26 -17.91 0.78
CA ALA A 66 4.12 -17.94 -0.40
C ALA A 66 5.01 -16.70 -0.36
N GLU A 67 6.11 -16.81 0.40
CA GLU A 67 7.15 -15.82 0.54
C GLU A 67 7.53 -15.34 -0.85
N GLY A 68 7.37 -14.05 -1.13
CA GLY A 68 7.50 -13.50 -2.48
C GLY A 68 8.92 -13.50 -3.03
N ASP A 69 9.84 -14.30 -2.48
CA ASP A 69 11.30 -14.31 -2.75
C ASP A 69 11.91 -12.90 -2.67
N GLY A 70 11.32 -12.05 -1.83
CA GLY A 70 11.59 -10.60 -1.74
C GLY A 70 11.34 -9.80 -3.03
N LYS A 71 10.67 -10.38 -4.05
CA LYS A 71 10.37 -9.77 -5.36
C LYS A 71 8.92 -9.35 -5.50
N TYR A 72 8.00 -10.11 -4.93
CA TYR A 72 6.56 -9.89 -5.06
C TYR A 72 5.98 -9.32 -3.77
N PHE A 73 5.22 -8.23 -3.92
CA PHE A 73 4.59 -7.50 -2.84
C PHE A 73 3.13 -7.24 -3.15
N LYS A 74 2.27 -7.30 -2.13
CA LYS A 74 0.84 -7.02 -2.28
C LYS A 74 0.27 -6.26 -1.10
N PHE A 75 -0.59 -5.29 -1.38
CA PHE A 75 -1.22 -4.45 -0.38
C PHE A 75 -2.71 -4.30 -0.65
N TYR A 76 -3.52 -4.53 0.38
CA TYR A 76 -4.98 -4.34 0.32
C TYR A 76 -5.38 -3.08 1.07
N MET A 77 -6.21 -2.26 0.42
CA MET A 77 -6.78 -1.04 0.98
C MET A 77 -8.30 -1.24 1.10
N PRO A 78 -8.86 -1.21 2.34
CA PRO A 78 -10.29 -1.33 2.53
C PRO A 78 -11.04 -0.15 1.93
N GLY A 79 -12.31 -0.37 1.59
CA GLY A 79 -13.20 0.65 1.06
C GLY A 79 -13.41 1.82 2.01
N VAL A 80 -13.67 3.00 1.44
CA VAL A 80 -14.12 4.16 2.24
C VAL A 80 -15.42 3.83 2.99
N GLY A 81 -15.56 4.38 4.19
CA GLY A 81 -16.69 4.10 5.08
C GLY A 81 -16.55 2.83 5.91
N THR A 82 -15.41 2.14 5.83
CA THR A 82 -15.05 1.01 6.70
C THR A 82 -13.77 1.30 7.49
N PRO A 83 -13.51 0.59 8.61
CA PRO A 83 -12.30 0.76 9.40
C PRO A 83 -11.00 0.59 8.60
N PHE A 84 -10.11 1.55 8.77
CA PHE A 84 -8.72 1.56 8.35
C PHE A 84 -7.81 2.27 9.40
N PRO A 85 -7.51 1.63 10.54
CA PRO A 85 -6.76 2.26 11.66
C PRO A 85 -5.36 2.78 11.31
N GLU A 86 -4.71 2.20 10.29
CA GLU A 86 -3.39 2.58 9.80
C GLU A 86 -3.37 4.01 9.25
N VAL A 87 -4.52 4.51 8.77
CA VAL A 87 -4.70 5.89 8.29
C VAL A 87 -5.51 6.76 9.26
N ASN A 88 -5.61 6.34 10.53
CA ASN A 88 -6.42 6.99 11.56
C ASN A 88 -7.92 7.10 11.17
N ASP A 89 -8.47 6.03 10.62
CA ASP A 89 -9.90 5.87 10.30
C ASP A 89 -10.44 4.64 11.07
N PRO A 90 -10.68 4.71 12.38
CA PRO A 90 -10.90 3.51 13.19
C PRO A 90 -12.29 2.86 13.01
N ASP A 91 -13.28 3.60 12.51
CA ASP A 91 -14.70 3.22 12.61
C ASP A 91 -15.40 3.18 11.25
N TYR A 92 -16.54 2.49 11.20
CA TYR A 92 -17.49 2.63 10.11
C TYR A 92 -18.07 4.05 10.10
N SER A 93 -18.19 4.64 8.91
CA SER A 93 -18.60 6.04 8.78
C SER A 93 -19.57 6.25 7.62
N THR A 94 -20.77 6.74 7.93
CA THR A 94 -21.77 7.17 6.93
C THR A 94 -21.22 8.27 6.02
N MET A 95 -20.41 9.18 6.57
CA MET A 95 -19.73 10.22 5.78
C MET A 95 -18.64 9.63 4.88
N GLY A 96 -17.96 8.57 5.31
CA GLY A 96 -17.05 7.81 4.45
C GLY A 96 -17.80 7.10 3.31
N LEU A 97 -18.96 6.50 3.59
CA LEU A 97 -19.78 5.81 2.59
C LEU A 97 -20.35 6.78 1.53
N VAL A 98 -20.95 7.88 1.97
CA VAL A 98 -21.67 8.83 1.10
C VAL A 98 -20.73 9.88 0.50
N GLY A 99 -19.81 10.42 1.30
CA GLY A 99 -18.93 11.52 0.92
C GLY A 99 -17.55 11.12 0.42
N ALA A 100 -17.17 9.83 0.50
CA ALA A 100 -15.79 9.36 0.25
C ALA A 100 -14.72 10.05 1.10
N VAL A 101 -15.11 10.50 2.29
CA VAL A 101 -14.18 10.97 3.30
C VAL A 101 -13.16 9.85 3.58
N LYS A 102 -11.88 10.22 3.73
CA LYS A 102 -10.72 9.31 3.83
C LYS A 102 -10.31 8.57 2.55
N GLY A 103 -10.80 8.99 1.38
CA GLY A 103 -10.31 8.51 0.08
C GLY A 103 -8.88 8.93 -0.22
N GLU A 104 -8.50 10.18 0.08
CA GLU A 104 -7.12 10.67 -0.08
C GLU A 104 -6.14 9.87 0.80
N ASP A 105 -6.49 9.63 2.06
CA ASP A 105 -5.63 8.89 2.99
C ASP A 105 -5.31 7.48 2.49
N ARG A 106 -6.29 6.79 1.86
CA ARG A 106 -6.11 5.46 1.25
C ARG A 106 -5.14 5.51 0.06
N ILE A 107 -5.20 6.56 -0.76
CA ILE A 107 -4.27 6.78 -1.87
C ILE A 107 -2.86 7.08 -1.34
N ASN A 108 -2.75 7.97 -0.35
CA ASN A 108 -1.48 8.32 0.29
C ASN A 108 -0.82 7.08 0.92
N TRP A 109 -1.60 6.23 1.57
CA TRP A 109 -1.12 4.98 2.15
C TRP A 109 -0.58 4.03 1.08
N ALA A 110 -1.28 3.87 -0.04
CA ALA A 110 -0.82 3.03 -1.15
C ALA A 110 0.47 3.56 -1.79
N LEU A 111 0.60 4.87 -1.98
CA LEU A 111 1.84 5.50 -2.45
C LEU A 111 3.00 5.24 -1.47
N LEU A 112 2.73 5.38 -0.16
CA LEU A 112 3.75 5.12 0.86
C LEU A 112 4.20 3.66 0.87
N ARG A 113 3.33 2.69 0.56
CA ARG A 113 3.74 1.27 0.43
C ARG A 113 4.77 1.04 -0.67
N ILE A 114 4.85 1.88 -1.69
CA ILE A 114 5.91 1.81 -2.71
C ILE A 114 7.27 2.17 -2.08
N ILE A 115 7.32 3.24 -1.28
CA ILE A 115 8.52 3.61 -0.51
C ILE A 115 8.88 2.50 0.47
N ASP A 116 7.89 1.92 1.13
CA ASP A 116 8.07 0.86 2.11
C ASP A 116 8.73 -0.38 1.48
N VAL A 117 8.29 -0.79 0.29
CA VAL A 117 8.92 -1.87 -0.48
C VAL A 117 10.37 -1.54 -0.86
N LEU A 118 10.66 -0.30 -1.25
CA LEU A 118 12.03 0.12 -1.54
C LEU A 118 12.91 0.10 -0.29
N MET A 119 12.39 0.57 0.84
CA MET A 119 13.07 0.53 2.13
C MET A 119 13.34 -0.90 2.58
N PHE A 120 12.34 -1.77 2.52
CA PHE A 120 12.49 -3.18 2.85
C PHE A 120 13.50 -3.87 1.93
N SER A 121 13.42 -3.61 0.62
CA SER A 121 14.36 -4.21 -0.34
C SER A 121 15.81 -3.80 -0.11
N ALA A 122 16.04 -2.59 0.44
CA ALA A 122 17.37 -2.06 0.71
C ALA A 122 17.90 -2.36 2.12
N THR A 123 17.02 -2.66 3.08
CA THR A 123 17.38 -2.70 4.51
C THR A 123 16.80 -3.85 5.30
N GLU A 124 15.92 -4.64 4.68
CA GLU A 124 15.12 -5.70 5.33
C GLU A 124 14.25 -5.17 6.48
N LYS A 125 13.96 -3.87 6.50
CA LYS A 125 13.12 -3.21 7.49
C LYS A 125 11.98 -2.47 6.81
N TRP A 126 10.78 -2.65 7.34
CA TRP A 126 9.60 -1.88 6.98
C TRP A 126 9.56 -0.56 7.76
N LEU A 127 8.84 0.42 7.22
CA LEU A 127 8.43 1.61 7.96
C LEU A 127 7.59 1.20 9.16
N THR A 128 7.87 1.78 10.31
CA THR A 128 7.01 1.63 11.48
C THR A 128 5.66 2.32 11.27
N THR A 129 4.64 1.92 12.03
CA THR A 129 3.33 2.59 12.03
C THR A 129 3.46 4.09 12.34
N THR A 130 4.37 4.46 13.25
CA THR A 130 4.62 5.86 13.62
C THR A 130 5.22 6.66 12.46
N GLU A 131 6.23 6.12 11.78
CA GLU A 131 6.82 6.75 10.60
C GLU A 131 5.78 6.87 9.48
N SER A 132 4.99 5.81 9.27
CA SER A 132 3.93 5.82 8.26
C SER A 132 2.89 6.91 8.53
N ARG A 133 2.40 7.01 9.77
CA ARG A 133 1.44 8.04 10.16
C ARG A 133 1.99 9.46 10.02
N ARG A 134 3.28 9.64 10.30
CA ARG A 134 3.94 10.93 10.07
C ARG A 134 3.92 11.29 8.59
N SER A 135 4.39 10.40 7.72
CA SER A 135 4.40 10.66 6.26
C SER A 135 3.00 10.88 5.70
N LEU A 136 2.00 10.11 6.14
CA LEU A 136 0.61 10.31 5.74
C LEU A 136 0.08 11.71 6.10
N LYS A 137 0.46 12.23 7.28
CA LYS A 137 0.11 13.58 7.69
C LYS A 137 0.76 14.64 6.79
N GLU A 138 2.04 14.48 6.46
CA GLU A 138 2.74 15.40 5.55
C GLU A 138 2.19 15.34 4.12
N MET A 139 1.73 14.17 3.66
CA MET A 139 1.10 13.99 2.33
C MET A 139 -0.35 14.50 2.25
N SER A 140 -1.00 14.77 3.39
CA SER A 140 -2.41 15.16 3.43
C SER A 140 -2.62 16.56 2.88
N THR A 141 -3.74 16.79 2.18
CA THR A 141 -4.17 18.15 1.85
C THR A 141 -4.58 18.87 3.13
N SER A 142 -4.04 20.06 3.37
CA SER A 142 -4.39 20.85 4.56
C SER A 142 -5.46 21.90 4.23
N TRP A 143 -6.49 21.96 5.08
CA TRP A 143 -7.61 22.90 4.97
C TRP A 143 -7.18 24.38 4.97
N ASN A 144 -6.07 24.69 5.65
CA ASN A 144 -5.49 26.03 5.72
C ASN A 144 -4.84 26.51 4.41
N ARG A 145 -4.62 25.63 3.41
CA ARG A 145 -4.17 25.97 2.06
C ARG A 145 -5.30 25.93 1.01
N LEU A 146 -6.55 26.20 1.42
CA LEU A 146 -7.70 26.35 0.50
C LEU A 146 -7.92 25.14 -0.43
N TRP A 147 -7.63 23.91 0.04
CA TRP A 147 -7.73 22.66 -0.76
C TRP A 147 -6.76 22.55 -1.96
N PHE A 148 -5.83 23.49 -2.12
CA PHE A 148 -4.77 23.40 -3.10
C PHE A 148 -3.49 22.86 -2.45
N GLY A 149 -2.86 21.86 -3.06
CA GLY A 149 -1.53 21.40 -2.66
C GLY A 149 -1.36 19.92 -2.35
N GLY A 150 -2.43 19.09 -2.35
CA GLY A 150 -2.28 17.65 -2.08
C GLY A 150 -1.25 16.95 -2.97
N SER A 151 -1.24 17.27 -4.28
CA SER A 151 -0.23 16.73 -5.21
C SER A 151 1.19 17.20 -4.86
N HIS A 152 1.34 18.47 -4.51
CA HIS A 152 2.62 19.04 -4.12
C HIS A 152 3.15 18.46 -2.80
N ASN A 153 2.30 18.38 -1.77
CA ASN A 153 2.62 17.75 -0.48
C ASN A 153 3.06 16.28 -0.66
N ARG A 154 2.32 15.52 -1.46
CA ARG A 154 2.69 14.15 -1.82
C ARG A 154 4.06 14.11 -2.51
N TYR A 155 4.26 14.95 -3.51
CA TYR A 155 5.53 15.01 -4.24
C TYR A 155 6.70 15.35 -3.31
N GLU A 156 6.55 16.35 -2.44
CA GLU A 156 7.59 16.75 -1.50
C GLU A 156 7.95 15.64 -0.52
N GLU A 157 6.96 15.04 0.15
CA GLU A 157 7.21 13.98 1.13
C GLU A 157 7.75 12.71 0.47
N PHE A 158 7.21 12.31 -0.68
CA PHE A 158 7.70 11.16 -1.44
C PHE A 158 9.14 11.37 -1.90
N THR A 159 9.46 12.56 -2.41
CA THR A 159 10.83 12.93 -2.81
C THR A 159 11.77 12.95 -1.62
N ARG A 160 11.34 13.49 -0.47
CA ARG A 160 12.13 13.49 0.77
C ARG A 160 12.49 12.07 1.21
N LEU A 161 11.53 11.15 1.18
CA LEU A 161 11.72 9.75 1.54
C LEU A 161 12.65 9.04 0.55
N LEU A 162 12.47 9.24 -0.77
CA LEU A 162 13.35 8.69 -1.80
C LEU A 162 14.79 9.20 -1.65
N ASN A 163 14.98 10.49 -1.43
CA ASN A 163 16.31 11.07 -1.22
C ASN A 163 16.98 10.50 0.04
N GLY A 164 16.22 10.28 1.11
CA GLY A 164 16.71 9.61 2.32
C GLY A 164 17.10 8.14 2.08
N LEU A 165 16.44 7.45 1.16
CA LEU A 165 16.73 6.07 0.76
C LEU A 165 17.85 5.95 -0.28
N ALA A 166 18.11 7.01 -1.05
CA ALA A 166 19.07 6.99 -2.17
C ALA A 166 20.43 6.39 -1.81
N PRO A 167 21.09 6.70 -0.67
CA PRO A 167 22.37 6.09 -0.32
C PRO A 167 22.34 4.57 -0.20
N LYS A 168 21.19 3.99 0.14
CA LYS A 168 20.99 2.54 0.30
C LYS A 168 20.48 1.88 -0.98
N LEU A 169 19.72 2.61 -1.80
CA LEU A 169 19.20 2.14 -3.08
C LEU A 169 20.25 2.17 -4.20
N MET A 170 21.14 3.18 -4.22
CA MET A 170 22.14 3.34 -5.27
C MET A 170 23.04 2.10 -5.48
N PRO A 171 23.57 1.45 -4.42
CA PRO A 171 24.32 0.20 -4.58
C PRO A 171 23.52 -0.92 -5.26
N MET A 172 22.21 -1.00 -5.00
CA MET A 172 21.35 -2.00 -5.63
C MET A 172 21.12 -1.69 -7.12
N LEU A 173 21.07 -0.41 -7.50
CA LEU A 173 20.87 0.00 -8.89
C LEU A 173 22.13 -0.18 -9.75
N ILE A 174 23.31 0.10 -9.19
CA ILE A 174 24.58 0.02 -9.92
C ILE A 174 25.22 -1.37 -9.83
N GLN A 175 24.93 -2.14 -8.78
CA GLN A 175 25.51 -3.46 -8.48
C GLN A 175 27.06 -3.43 -8.48
N PRO A 176 27.69 -2.76 -7.51
CA PRO A 176 29.15 -2.61 -7.50
C PRO A 176 29.88 -3.92 -7.14
N GLU A 177 29.20 -4.87 -6.50
CA GLU A 177 29.75 -6.15 -6.05
C GLU A 177 29.13 -7.32 -6.86
N PRO A 178 29.96 -8.22 -7.42
CA PRO A 178 29.49 -9.47 -8.02
C PRO A 178 28.71 -10.32 -7.01
N GLY A 179 27.59 -10.92 -7.43
CA GLY A 179 26.76 -11.81 -6.59
C GLY A 179 25.59 -11.14 -5.87
N LYS A 180 25.52 -9.80 -5.83
CA LYS A 180 24.31 -9.07 -5.36
C LYS A 180 23.33 -8.85 -6.52
N PRO A 181 22.01 -9.02 -6.33
CA PRO A 181 21.03 -8.77 -7.39
C PRO A 181 20.95 -7.28 -7.75
N LYS A 182 21.05 -6.94 -9.04
CA LYS A 182 20.82 -5.59 -9.55
C LYS A 182 19.33 -5.27 -9.58
N LEU A 183 18.90 -4.18 -8.95
CA LEU A 183 17.53 -3.69 -9.04
C LEU A 183 17.31 -3.07 -10.44
N THR A 184 16.41 -3.68 -11.21
CA THR A 184 16.17 -3.33 -12.63
C THR A 184 14.94 -2.46 -12.85
N GLY A 185 14.02 -2.44 -11.89
CA GLY A 185 12.82 -1.63 -11.99
C GLY A 185 11.71 -2.08 -11.03
N ILE A 186 10.59 -1.37 -11.12
CA ILE A 186 9.36 -1.61 -10.39
C ILE A 186 8.24 -1.84 -11.39
N LYS A 187 7.45 -2.90 -11.20
CA LYS A 187 6.20 -3.16 -11.93
C LYS A 187 5.04 -3.00 -10.96
N LEU A 188 4.18 -2.03 -11.25
CA LEU A 188 2.97 -1.76 -10.47
C LEU A 188 1.77 -2.46 -11.11
N TYR A 189 1.00 -3.18 -10.31
CA TYR A 189 -0.27 -3.80 -10.68
C TYR A 189 -1.36 -3.18 -9.81
N VAL A 190 -2.27 -2.42 -10.39
CA VAL A 190 -3.25 -1.66 -9.61
C VAL A 190 -4.65 -2.14 -9.96
N TYR A 191 -5.38 -2.60 -8.95
CA TYR A 191 -6.74 -3.11 -9.05
C TYR A 191 -7.67 -2.24 -8.21
N GLY A 192 -8.88 -1.99 -8.71
CA GLY A 192 -9.88 -1.26 -7.93
C GLY A 192 -11.31 -1.54 -8.35
N PHE A 193 -12.23 -1.42 -7.39
CA PHE A 193 -13.67 -1.57 -7.61
C PHE A 193 -14.44 -0.34 -7.11
N SER A 194 -15.45 0.13 -7.86
CA SER A 194 -16.28 1.30 -7.48
C SER A 194 -15.42 2.53 -7.12
N ARG A 195 -15.59 3.14 -5.93
CA ARG A 195 -14.72 4.23 -5.46
C ARG A 195 -13.25 3.81 -5.29
N GLY A 196 -12.97 2.53 -5.03
CA GLY A 196 -11.62 1.98 -5.09
C GLY A 196 -11.03 2.05 -6.50
N ALA A 197 -11.83 1.89 -7.55
CA ALA A 197 -11.38 2.10 -8.93
C ALA A 197 -11.07 3.58 -9.20
N ALA A 198 -11.85 4.51 -8.62
CA ALA A 198 -11.52 5.94 -8.69
C ALA A 198 -10.18 6.23 -7.99
N ALA A 199 -9.96 5.67 -6.78
CA ALA A 199 -8.69 5.80 -6.06
C ALA A 199 -7.50 5.22 -6.86
N ALA A 200 -7.67 4.03 -7.47
CA ALA A 200 -6.67 3.42 -8.33
C ALA A 200 -6.32 4.30 -9.53
N ARG A 201 -7.33 4.90 -10.20
CA ARG A 201 -7.11 5.85 -11.30
C ARG A 201 -6.35 7.09 -10.84
N THR A 202 -6.72 7.66 -9.70
CA THR A 202 -6.03 8.82 -9.13
C THR A 202 -4.58 8.51 -8.79
N LEU A 203 -4.29 7.32 -8.22
CA LEU A 203 -2.92 6.89 -7.94
C LEU A 203 -2.08 6.79 -9.22
N CYS A 204 -2.65 6.33 -10.33
CA CYS A 204 -1.92 6.17 -11.60
C CYS A 204 -1.76 7.49 -12.38
N ALA A 205 -2.54 8.52 -12.06
CA ALA A 205 -2.55 9.81 -12.78
C ALA A 205 -1.68 10.89 -12.10
N GLY A 206 -1.28 10.67 -10.84
CA GLY A 206 -0.41 11.57 -10.08
C GLY A 206 1.06 11.22 -10.22
#